data_AF-A0A0F2T7N6-F1
#
_entry.id   AF-A0A0F2T7N6-F1
#
_cell.length_a   1.000
_cell.length_b   1.000
_cell.length_c   1.000
_cell.angle_alpha   90.00
_cell.angle_beta   90.00
_cell.angle_gamma   90.00
#
_symmetry.space_group_name_H-M   'P 1'
#
loop_
_entity.id
_entity.type
_entity.pdbx_description
1 polymer ?
#
loop_
_entity_poly.entity_id
_entity_poly.type
_entity_poly.pdbx_seq_one_letter_code
_entity_poly.pdbx_strand_id
1 'polypeptide(L)'
;MLSRRTATALTSAAAAALLLGGTAPTASADTTAAGPATLSVFAFNVDLGTAVVDSTQNEQAARRTPVIEQIVRQHNADVVILDEQFNNSSTADINAKLADLYPYRTPVVGGTCSGGGWTGVSGNCSNSWFVINGGTMILSKYPIAAQYAHVFSNSTYGTWDYHANKGAALVKVNKNGSTAWVVGTHLQADESDTSTDTTQSTRLGQLAEIRAWVDGIVGSAAPVLIGGDLNVEYFHGQSRGDYANAQNAVNGVLGTPATDPGQSLNTMDCPASSWCQYMAGVETFPKDYRDDLDYIGYLNAPGRPVPASMSTVKVDFDPQAGWTPGQVDTNAPSDHYPVEATFQLN
;
A
#
# COMPACT_ATOMS: atom_id res chain seq x y z
N MET A 1 11.09 64.71 10.22
CA MET A 1 10.59 65.99 9.70
C MET A 1 9.72 65.67 8.49
N LEU A 2 8.41 65.54 8.71
CA LEU A 2 7.40 66.56 8.37
C LEU A 2 7.35 66.87 6.86
N SER A 3 6.41 66.24 6.17
CA SER A 3 5.56 67.00 5.24
C SER A 3 4.18 66.36 5.13
N ARG A 4 3.19 67.06 5.69
CA ARG A 4 1.76 66.94 5.42
C ARG A 4 1.46 67.67 4.12
N ARG A 5 0.44 67.19 3.37
CA ARG A 5 -0.55 67.94 2.56
C ARG A 5 -1.12 66.98 1.51
N THR A 6 -2.39 66.94 1.12
CA THR A 6 -3.69 67.43 1.60
C THR A 6 -4.73 66.72 0.72
N ALA A 7 -5.96 66.56 1.22
CA ALA A 7 -7.08 65.89 0.57
C ALA A 7 -7.68 66.64 -0.63
N THR A 8 -8.26 65.89 -1.58
CA THR A 8 -9.47 66.15 -2.42
C THR A 8 -9.53 65.04 -3.49
N ALA A 9 -10.64 64.50 -4.00
CA ALA A 9 -12.07 64.66 -3.79
C ALA A 9 -12.76 63.37 -4.31
N LEU A 10 -14.01 63.17 -3.91
CA LEU A 10 -14.89 62.05 -4.26
C LEU A 10 -15.10 61.85 -5.77
N THR A 11 -15.27 60.59 -6.20
CA THR A 11 -16.35 60.22 -7.13
C THR A 11 -16.84 58.81 -6.81
N SER A 12 -18.11 58.74 -6.43
CA SER A 12 -18.85 57.53 -6.08
C SER A 12 -19.35 56.87 -7.37
N ALA A 13 -18.89 55.66 -7.68
CA ALA A 13 -19.53 54.81 -8.68
C ALA A 13 -20.47 53.83 -7.97
N ALA A 14 -21.76 54.12 -8.04
CA ALA A 14 -22.82 53.20 -7.61
C ALA A 14 -22.95 52.09 -8.65
N ALA A 15 -22.62 50.85 -8.26
CA ALA A 15 -23.00 49.65 -9.00
C ALA A 15 -24.17 48.99 -8.26
N ALA A 16 -25.34 49.00 -8.88
CA ALA A 16 -26.54 48.36 -8.40
C ALA A 16 -26.36 46.83 -8.42
N ALA A 17 -26.40 46.19 -7.25
CA ALA A 17 -26.51 44.76 -7.13
C ALA A 17 -27.96 44.34 -7.38
N LEU A 18 -28.22 43.74 -8.55
CA LEU A 18 -29.46 43.02 -8.84
C LEU A 18 -29.50 41.76 -7.96
N LEU A 19 -30.38 41.78 -6.95
CA LEU A 19 -30.78 40.61 -6.19
C LEU A 19 -31.66 39.71 -7.07
N LEU A 20 -31.05 38.78 -7.78
CA LEU A 20 -31.76 37.63 -8.35
C LEU A 20 -31.93 36.60 -7.24
N GLY A 21 -33.14 36.58 -6.66
CA GLY A 21 -33.60 35.50 -5.80
C GLY A 21 -33.73 34.21 -6.60
N GLY A 22 -32.67 33.40 -6.59
CA GLY A 22 -32.74 31.99 -6.94
C GLY A 22 -32.68 31.19 -5.65
N THR A 23 -33.78 30.56 -5.25
CA THR A 23 -33.74 29.48 -4.27
C THR A 23 -32.95 28.34 -4.89
N ALA A 24 -31.67 28.22 -4.52
CA ALA A 24 -30.90 27.02 -4.83
C ALA A 24 -31.64 25.82 -4.24
N PRO A 25 -31.81 24.70 -4.98
CA PRO A 25 -32.33 23.49 -4.39
C PRO A 25 -31.33 23.07 -3.33
N THR A 26 -31.74 23.14 -2.07
CA THR A 26 -31.06 22.43 -0.99
C THR A 26 -31.16 20.95 -1.34
N ALA A 27 -30.08 20.38 -1.86
CA ALA A 27 -29.92 18.95 -1.92
C ALA A 27 -29.98 18.45 -0.47
N SER A 28 -31.15 17.97 -0.06
CA SER A 28 -31.26 17.13 1.12
C SER A 28 -30.34 15.94 0.88
N ALA A 29 -29.26 15.85 1.65
CA ALA A 29 -28.52 14.61 1.76
C ALA A 29 -29.53 13.57 2.23
N ASP A 30 -29.90 12.64 1.34
CA ASP A 30 -30.56 11.42 1.73
C ASP A 30 -29.61 10.68 2.67
N THR A 31 -29.78 10.92 3.97
CA THR A 31 -29.27 10.06 5.02
C THR A 31 -30.19 8.84 5.09
N THR A 32 -30.29 8.09 3.98
CA THR A 32 -30.58 6.67 4.11
C THR A 32 -29.37 6.10 4.84
N ALA A 33 -29.57 5.64 6.07
CA ALA A 33 -28.55 4.90 6.81
C ALA A 33 -28.08 3.77 5.89
N ALA A 34 -26.91 3.96 5.29
CA ALA A 34 -26.30 2.95 4.46
C ALA A 34 -26.14 1.72 5.35
N GLY A 35 -26.58 0.57 4.87
CA GLY A 35 -26.24 -0.70 5.53
C GLY A 35 -24.71 -0.76 5.74
N PRO A 36 -24.24 -1.51 6.73
CA PRO A 36 -22.84 -1.46 7.14
C PRO A 36 -21.93 -1.67 5.94
N ALA A 37 -21.09 -0.67 5.66
CA ALA A 37 -20.36 -0.57 4.41
C ALA A 37 -19.24 -1.62 4.38
N THR A 38 -19.09 -2.32 3.25
CA THR A 38 -17.91 -3.16 3.04
C THR A 38 -16.79 -2.37 2.40
N LEU A 39 -15.54 -2.69 2.71
CA LEU A 39 -14.36 -2.12 2.04
C LEU A 39 -13.42 -3.25 1.62
N SER A 40 -13.20 -3.40 0.31
CA SER A 40 -12.26 -4.37 -0.25
C SER A 40 -10.85 -3.79 -0.34
N VAL A 41 -9.86 -4.53 0.14
CA VAL A 41 -8.44 -4.18 0.06
C VAL A 41 -7.74 -5.24 -0.77
N PHE A 42 -6.93 -4.79 -1.72
CA PHE A 42 -6.08 -5.61 -2.56
C PHE A 42 -4.63 -5.17 -2.36
N ALA A 43 -3.72 -6.10 -2.12
CA ALA A 43 -2.30 -5.82 -1.93
C ALA A 43 -1.47 -6.63 -2.92
N PHE A 44 -0.49 -5.98 -3.54
CA PHE A 44 0.34 -6.60 -4.58
C PHE A 44 1.75 -6.04 -4.55
N ASN A 45 2.73 -6.86 -4.15
CA ASN A 45 4.12 -6.62 -4.52
C ASN A 45 4.23 -6.80 -6.04
N VAL A 46 4.60 -5.75 -6.77
CA VAL A 46 4.61 -5.75 -8.24
C VAL A 46 5.99 -6.01 -8.83
N ASP A 47 7.02 -6.12 -7.99
CA ASP A 47 8.41 -6.35 -8.40
C ASP A 47 8.83 -5.41 -9.55
N LEU A 48 8.73 -4.09 -9.35
CA LEU A 48 9.12 -3.10 -10.36
C LEU A 48 10.38 -2.38 -9.91
N GLY A 49 11.53 -3.02 -10.13
CA GLY A 49 12.85 -2.46 -9.85
C GLY A 49 13.10 -1.10 -10.52
N THR A 50 14.06 -0.36 -9.98
CA THR A 50 14.46 0.94 -10.56
C THR A 50 14.86 0.78 -12.03
N ALA A 51 14.83 1.85 -12.83
CA ALA A 51 15.23 1.77 -14.24
C ALA A 51 16.66 1.21 -14.48
N VAL A 52 17.56 1.35 -13.49
CA VAL A 52 18.89 0.75 -13.54
C VAL A 52 18.81 -0.76 -13.33
N VAL A 53 18.09 -1.18 -12.28
CA VAL A 53 17.88 -2.60 -11.97
C VAL A 53 17.15 -3.29 -13.12
N ASP A 54 16.03 -2.73 -13.58
CA ASP A 54 15.26 -3.23 -14.73
C ASP A 54 16.13 -3.47 -15.97
N SER A 55 17.04 -2.53 -16.28
CA SER A 55 17.98 -2.66 -17.40
C SER A 55 19.06 -3.72 -17.16
N THR A 56 19.70 -3.70 -15.98
CA THR A 56 20.84 -4.58 -15.66
C THR A 56 20.44 -6.02 -15.39
N GLN A 57 19.26 -6.23 -14.83
CA GLN A 57 18.68 -7.54 -14.49
C GLN A 57 17.61 -7.97 -15.48
N ASN A 58 17.36 -7.18 -16.54
CA ASN A 58 16.41 -7.49 -17.59
C ASN A 58 15.01 -7.83 -17.05
N GLU A 59 14.50 -7.01 -16.14
CA GLU A 59 13.22 -7.24 -15.48
C GLU A 59 12.01 -6.89 -16.37
N GLN A 60 12.21 -6.30 -17.54
CA GLN A 60 11.15 -6.09 -18.53
C GLN A 60 9.93 -5.29 -17.98
N ALA A 61 10.17 -4.30 -17.11
CA ALA A 61 9.12 -3.53 -16.43
C ALA A 61 8.07 -2.97 -17.40
N ALA A 62 8.50 -2.43 -18.55
CA ALA A 62 7.61 -1.90 -19.60
C ALA A 62 6.65 -2.94 -20.21
N ARG A 63 7.01 -4.23 -20.19
CA ARG A 63 6.14 -5.33 -20.65
C ARG A 63 5.20 -5.81 -19.55
N ARG A 64 5.64 -5.78 -18.28
CA ARG A 64 4.88 -6.27 -17.12
C ARG A 64 3.85 -5.25 -16.61
N THR A 65 4.16 -3.96 -16.70
CA THR A 65 3.30 -2.87 -16.21
C THR A 65 1.86 -2.92 -16.76
N PRO A 66 1.62 -3.11 -18.07
CA PRO A 66 0.24 -3.23 -18.58
C PRO A 66 -0.53 -4.44 -18.05
N VAL A 67 0.17 -5.53 -17.69
CA VAL A 67 -0.47 -6.73 -17.10
C VAL A 67 -0.84 -6.45 -15.65
N ILE A 68 0.03 -5.77 -14.89
CA ILE A 68 -0.27 -5.30 -13.52
C ILE A 68 -1.53 -4.40 -13.54
N GLU A 69 -1.59 -3.43 -14.47
CA GLU A 69 -2.77 -2.57 -14.65
C GLU A 69 -4.04 -3.38 -14.95
N GLN A 70 -3.94 -4.40 -15.80
CA GLN A 70 -5.06 -5.27 -16.13
C GLN A 70 -5.55 -6.05 -14.91
N ILE A 71 -4.65 -6.66 -14.14
CA ILE A 71 -4.98 -7.43 -12.93
C ILE A 71 -5.66 -6.52 -11.89
N VAL A 72 -5.07 -5.37 -11.57
CA VAL A 72 -5.66 -4.41 -10.62
C VAL A 72 -7.05 -3.96 -11.08
N ARG A 73 -7.22 -3.69 -12.38
CA ARG A 73 -8.53 -3.33 -12.96
C ARG A 73 -9.55 -4.47 -12.89
N GLN A 74 -9.11 -5.71 -13.09
CA GLN A 74 -9.98 -6.88 -13.11
C GLN A 74 -10.55 -7.17 -11.71
N HIS A 75 -9.70 -7.14 -10.68
CA HIS A 75 -10.11 -7.36 -9.29
C HIS A 75 -10.93 -6.21 -8.73
N ASN A 76 -10.65 -4.98 -9.19
CA ASN A 76 -11.53 -3.84 -8.98
C ASN A 76 -11.84 -3.60 -7.48
N ALA A 77 -10.85 -3.81 -6.59
CA ALA A 77 -10.98 -3.54 -5.16
C ALA A 77 -11.24 -2.06 -4.87
N ASP A 78 -11.70 -1.74 -3.67
CA ASP A 78 -11.96 -0.36 -3.24
C ASP A 78 -10.67 0.44 -2.99
N VAL A 79 -9.68 -0.22 -2.38
CA VAL A 79 -8.35 0.31 -2.08
C VAL A 79 -7.31 -0.72 -2.53
N VAL A 80 -6.27 -0.25 -3.20
CA VAL A 80 -5.18 -1.06 -3.73
C VAL A 80 -3.87 -0.59 -3.12
N ILE A 81 -3.09 -1.51 -2.57
CA ILE A 81 -1.74 -1.30 -2.03
C ILE A 81 -0.78 -1.94 -3.04
N LEU A 82 0.17 -1.15 -3.54
CA LEU A 82 1.23 -1.64 -4.41
C LEU A 82 2.56 -1.48 -3.70
N ASP A 83 3.31 -2.56 -3.61
CA ASP A 83 4.68 -2.59 -3.10
C ASP A 83 5.68 -2.74 -4.25
N GLU A 84 6.95 -2.40 -4.02
CA GLU A 84 8.02 -2.40 -5.02
C GLU A 84 7.76 -1.57 -6.28
N GLN A 85 7.01 -0.48 -6.17
CA GLN A 85 6.88 0.54 -7.21
C GLN A 85 8.12 1.44 -7.30
N PHE A 86 9.30 0.86 -7.53
CA PHE A 86 10.55 1.63 -7.65
C PHE A 86 10.74 2.25 -9.04
N ASN A 87 10.09 1.71 -10.07
CA ASN A 87 10.18 2.20 -11.44
C ASN A 87 9.28 3.42 -11.71
N ASN A 88 9.87 4.61 -11.76
CA ASN A 88 9.12 5.87 -11.98
C ASN A 88 8.30 5.91 -13.28
N SER A 89 8.76 5.26 -14.36
CA SER A 89 8.02 5.22 -15.62
C SER A 89 6.76 4.36 -15.48
N SER A 90 6.90 3.18 -14.87
CA SER A 90 5.75 2.33 -14.57
C SER A 90 4.78 2.96 -13.58
N THR A 91 5.27 3.62 -12.54
CA THR A 91 4.41 4.37 -11.61
C THR A 91 3.60 5.44 -12.34
N ALA A 92 4.20 6.15 -13.30
CA ALA A 92 3.49 7.15 -14.11
C ALA A 92 2.41 6.52 -15.00
N ASP A 93 2.71 5.38 -15.62
CA ASP A 93 1.77 4.65 -16.47
C ASP A 93 0.59 4.10 -15.65
N ILE A 94 0.85 3.41 -14.54
CA ILE A 94 -0.19 2.89 -13.61
C ILE A 94 -1.10 4.03 -13.16
N ASN A 95 -0.51 5.16 -12.75
CA ASN A 95 -1.25 6.34 -12.33
C ASN A 95 -2.13 6.95 -13.42
N ALA A 96 -1.73 6.87 -14.68
CA ALA A 96 -2.49 7.38 -15.81
C ALA A 96 -3.57 6.40 -16.27
N LYS A 97 -3.23 5.10 -16.35
CA LYS A 97 -4.06 4.03 -16.91
C LYS A 97 -5.14 3.52 -15.97
N LEU A 98 -4.97 3.72 -14.67
CA LEU A 98 -5.96 3.37 -13.66
C LEU A 98 -6.73 4.58 -13.11
N ALA A 99 -6.48 5.80 -13.59
CA ALA A 99 -7.08 7.02 -13.05
C ALA A 99 -8.60 7.10 -13.18
N ASP A 100 -9.19 6.39 -14.14
CA ASP A 100 -10.64 6.27 -14.34
C ASP A 100 -11.32 5.45 -13.24
N LEU A 101 -10.60 4.49 -12.63
CA LEU A 101 -11.07 3.68 -11.52
C LEU A 101 -10.58 4.20 -10.16
N TYR A 102 -9.31 4.57 -10.09
CA TYR A 102 -8.63 5.01 -8.87
C TYR A 102 -8.10 6.45 -9.03
N PRO A 103 -8.99 7.45 -9.02
CA PRO A 103 -8.59 8.84 -9.20
C PRO A 103 -7.83 9.41 -7.99
N TYR A 104 -7.87 8.75 -6.83
CA TYR A 104 -7.18 9.17 -5.62
C TYR A 104 -6.01 8.23 -5.33
N ARG A 105 -4.86 8.81 -5.03
CA ARG A 105 -3.62 8.04 -4.81
C ARG A 105 -2.64 8.80 -3.94
N THR A 106 -1.79 8.05 -3.25
CA THR A 106 -0.62 8.62 -2.57
C THR A 106 0.56 8.77 -3.54
N PRO A 107 1.55 9.62 -3.22
CA PRO A 107 2.90 9.43 -3.71
C PRO A 107 3.46 8.08 -3.27
N VAL A 108 4.57 7.65 -3.88
CA VAL A 108 5.36 6.52 -3.37
C VAL A 108 6.06 6.96 -2.08
N VAL A 109 5.98 6.12 -1.04
CA VAL A 109 6.65 6.33 0.25
C VAL A 109 8.14 6.60 0.02
N GLY A 110 8.72 7.57 0.73
CA GLY A 110 10.15 7.85 0.62
C GLY A 110 10.61 8.52 -0.69
N GLY A 111 9.69 8.79 -1.64
CA GLY A 111 10.02 9.58 -2.84
C GLY A 111 10.24 11.07 -2.55
N THR A 112 9.71 11.56 -1.44
CA THR A 112 10.05 12.85 -0.85
C THR A 112 9.96 12.78 0.67
N CYS A 113 10.86 13.48 1.36
CA CYS A 113 10.86 13.51 2.83
C CYS A 113 9.99 14.62 3.43
N SER A 114 9.34 15.45 2.62
CA SER A 114 8.36 16.43 3.09
C SER A 114 7.50 16.95 1.94
N GLY A 115 6.24 17.31 2.22
CA GLY A 115 5.33 17.82 1.18
C GLY A 115 4.94 16.73 0.17
N GLY A 116 4.90 17.07 -1.12
CA GLY A 116 4.55 16.11 -2.19
C GLY A 116 3.11 15.60 -2.17
N GLY A 117 2.22 16.26 -1.43
CA GLY A 117 0.85 15.81 -1.20
C GLY A 117 0.65 15.03 0.10
N TRP A 118 1.72 14.68 0.83
CA TRP A 118 1.59 14.11 2.17
C TRP A 118 1.04 15.14 3.17
N THR A 119 0.08 14.72 3.99
CA THR A 119 -0.35 15.45 5.19
C THR A 119 0.77 15.53 6.21
N GLY A 120 1.60 14.48 6.31
CA GLY A 120 2.82 14.48 7.10
C GLY A 120 3.75 13.33 6.71
N VAL A 121 5.05 13.57 6.84
CA VAL A 121 6.10 12.56 6.66
C VAL A 121 6.89 12.48 7.96
N SER A 122 7.20 11.27 8.40
CA SER A 122 7.90 11.00 9.66
C SER A 122 8.91 9.85 9.50
N GLY A 123 9.68 9.59 10.57
CA GLY A 123 10.68 8.53 10.58
C GLY A 123 12.01 8.96 9.94
N ASN A 124 12.82 7.98 9.56
CA ASN A 124 14.21 8.18 9.11
C ASN A 124 14.33 8.41 7.59
N CYS A 125 13.57 9.36 7.05
CA CYS A 125 13.59 9.63 5.62
C CYS A 125 14.88 10.30 5.18
N SER A 126 15.52 9.76 4.14
CA SER A 126 16.75 10.26 3.55
C SER A 126 16.52 10.90 2.18
N ASN A 127 17.10 12.09 1.96
CA ASN A 127 17.20 12.71 0.62
C ASN A 127 18.55 12.41 -0.06
N SER A 128 19.30 11.43 0.45
CA SER A 128 20.56 11.01 -0.17
C SER A 128 20.30 10.44 -1.56
N TRP A 129 21.16 10.80 -2.52
CA TRP A 129 21.11 10.28 -3.89
C TRP A 129 21.43 8.77 -4.01
N PHE A 130 21.93 8.18 -2.93
CA PHE A 130 22.17 6.74 -2.81
C PHE A 130 21.02 5.98 -2.15
N VAL A 131 19.94 6.67 -1.76
CA VAL A 131 18.78 6.05 -1.13
C VAL A 131 17.61 6.15 -2.10
N ILE A 132 17.06 5.00 -2.48
CA ILE A 132 15.88 4.94 -3.35
C ILE A 132 14.60 5.19 -2.55
N ASN A 133 13.47 5.39 -3.23
CA ASN A 133 12.17 5.46 -2.56
C ASN A 133 11.81 4.10 -1.92
N GLY A 134 10.74 4.05 -1.14
CA GLY A 134 10.32 2.83 -0.42
C GLY A 134 9.42 1.87 -1.19
N GLY A 135 9.03 2.17 -2.43
CA GLY A 135 8.26 1.29 -3.28
C GLY A 135 6.76 1.14 -2.94
N THR A 136 6.32 1.50 -1.72
CA THR A 136 4.91 1.39 -1.35
C THR A 136 4.08 2.61 -1.78
N MET A 137 2.91 2.36 -2.36
CA MET A 137 1.89 3.38 -2.61
C MET A 137 0.46 2.84 -2.48
N ILE A 138 -0.52 3.73 -2.33
CA ILE A 138 -1.94 3.36 -2.21
C ILE A 138 -2.77 4.05 -3.29
N LEU A 139 -3.63 3.29 -3.97
CA LEU A 139 -4.66 3.77 -4.88
C LEU A 139 -6.05 3.57 -4.24
N SER A 140 -6.97 4.49 -4.49
CA SER A 140 -8.31 4.47 -3.89
C SER A 140 -9.37 4.98 -4.87
N LYS A 141 -10.51 4.30 -4.88
CA LYS A 141 -11.73 4.78 -5.57
C LYS A 141 -12.35 5.99 -4.87
N TYR A 142 -12.12 6.11 -3.56
CA TYR A 142 -12.71 7.13 -2.70
C TYR A 142 -11.70 8.23 -2.37
N PRO A 143 -12.16 9.48 -2.13
CA PRO A 143 -11.29 10.57 -1.73
C PRO A 143 -10.43 10.21 -0.51
N ILE A 144 -9.13 10.48 -0.63
CA ILE A 144 -8.18 10.34 0.49
C ILE A 144 -8.22 11.65 1.29
N ALA A 145 -8.85 11.61 2.47
CA ALA A 145 -9.06 12.80 3.29
C ALA A 145 -7.81 13.23 4.07
N ALA A 146 -6.91 12.29 4.34
CA ALA A 146 -5.59 12.51 4.92
C ALA A 146 -4.66 11.38 4.47
N GLN A 147 -3.39 11.68 4.25
CA GLN A 147 -2.38 10.70 3.87
C GLN A 147 -1.05 11.00 4.55
N TYR A 148 -0.46 10.00 5.20
CA TYR A 148 0.80 10.14 5.92
C TYR A 148 1.79 9.09 5.44
N ALA A 149 3.08 9.41 5.51
CA ALA A 149 4.16 8.46 5.28
C ALA A 149 5.06 8.34 6.52
N HIS A 150 5.55 7.13 6.75
CA HIS A 150 6.56 6.85 7.77
C HIS A 150 7.66 6.02 7.14
N VAL A 151 8.88 6.54 7.09
CA VAL A 151 10.06 5.80 6.64
C VAL A 151 10.70 5.13 7.86
N PHE A 152 10.92 3.83 7.81
CA PHE A 152 11.35 3.07 8.98
C PHE A 152 12.72 3.51 9.49
N SER A 153 12.86 3.53 10.80
CA SER A 153 14.14 3.67 11.48
C SER A 153 14.84 2.31 11.61
N ASN A 154 14.06 1.23 11.69
CA ASN A 154 14.55 -0.13 11.66
C ASN A 154 14.81 -0.57 10.22
N SER A 155 16.08 -0.76 9.88
CA SER A 155 16.55 -1.41 8.64
C SER A 155 17.82 -2.21 8.94
N THR A 156 18.04 -3.30 8.21
CA THR A 156 19.21 -4.15 8.45
C THR A 156 20.44 -3.61 7.72
N TYR A 157 21.43 -3.09 8.43
CA TYR A 157 22.66 -2.58 7.81
C TYR A 157 23.36 -3.64 6.94
N GLY A 158 23.81 -3.23 5.75
CA GLY A 158 24.49 -4.10 4.79
C GLY A 158 23.58 -4.76 3.75
N THR A 159 22.26 -4.57 3.88
CA THR A 159 21.24 -5.04 2.94
C THR A 159 20.89 -3.96 1.91
N TRP A 160 20.28 -4.35 0.79
CA TRP A 160 19.74 -3.38 -0.19
C TRP A 160 18.62 -2.53 0.42
N ASP A 161 17.82 -3.12 1.31
CA ASP A 161 16.76 -2.42 2.02
C ASP A 161 17.26 -1.27 2.91
N TYR A 162 18.49 -1.35 3.43
CA TYR A 162 19.12 -0.23 4.15
C TYR A 162 19.32 1.01 3.26
N HIS A 163 19.39 0.81 1.94
CA HIS A 163 19.53 1.84 0.93
C HIS A 163 18.19 2.21 0.26
N ALA A 164 17.06 1.84 0.87
CA ALA A 164 15.74 2.25 0.45
C ALA A 164 15.02 3.00 1.58
N ASN A 165 14.25 4.03 1.25
CA ASN A 165 13.33 4.66 2.19
C ASN A 165 12.07 3.77 2.41
N LYS A 166 12.25 2.46 2.67
CA LYS A 166 11.16 1.52 3.00
C LYS A 166 10.37 2.02 4.21
N GLY A 167 9.07 1.74 4.21
CA GLY A 167 8.17 2.39 5.14
C GLY A 167 6.71 1.99 4.95
N ALA A 168 5.84 2.84 5.49
CA ALA A 168 4.40 2.67 5.42
C ALA A 168 3.70 3.95 4.94
N ALA A 169 2.65 3.77 4.14
CA ALA A 169 1.66 4.80 3.82
C ALA A 169 0.41 4.57 4.68
N LEU A 170 -0.21 5.63 5.18
CA LEU A 170 -1.45 5.59 5.95
C LEU A 170 -2.45 6.57 5.33
N VAL A 171 -3.59 6.07 4.86
CA VAL A 171 -4.63 6.89 4.23
C VAL A 171 -5.95 6.81 4.97
N LYS A 172 -6.69 7.91 5.04
CA LYS A 172 -8.06 7.96 5.53
C LYS A 172 -9.03 7.95 4.36
N VAL A 173 -9.86 6.92 4.28
CA VAL A 173 -10.90 6.77 3.25
C VAL A 173 -12.29 6.76 3.88
N ASN A 174 -13.27 7.28 3.15
CA ASN A 174 -14.68 7.21 3.52
C ASN A 174 -15.48 6.60 2.38
N LYS A 175 -16.15 5.47 2.68
CA LYS A 175 -17.06 4.81 1.74
C LYS A 175 -18.47 4.87 2.30
N ASN A 176 -19.33 5.63 1.63
CA ASN A 176 -20.75 5.76 1.97
C ASN A 176 -21.00 6.16 3.45
N GLY A 177 -20.17 7.04 4.00
CA GLY A 177 -20.28 7.49 5.39
C GLY A 177 -19.43 6.69 6.38
N SER A 178 -19.05 5.44 6.07
CA SER A 178 -18.16 4.64 6.91
C SER A 178 -16.70 5.02 6.66
N THR A 179 -16.00 5.39 7.74
CA THR A 179 -14.59 5.79 7.67
C THR A 179 -13.70 4.63 8.09
N ALA A 180 -12.65 4.38 7.32
CA ALA A 180 -11.55 3.50 7.70
C ALA A 180 -10.21 4.17 7.38
N TRP A 181 -9.17 3.74 8.09
CA TRP A 181 -7.80 3.99 7.70
C TRP A 181 -7.20 2.75 7.08
N VAL A 182 -6.30 2.92 6.11
CA VAL A 182 -5.59 1.81 5.46
C VAL A 182 -4.10 2.09 5.51
N VAL A 183 -3.35 1.14 6.04
CA VAL A 183 -1.89 1.08 6.01
C VAL A 183 -1.46 0.20 4.85
N GLY A 184 -0.61 0.71 3.99
CA GLY A 184 0.16 -0.08 3.02
C GLY A 184 1.63 -0.09 3.42
N THR A 185 2.31 -1.22 3.32
CA THR A 185 3.73 -1.31 3.71
C THR A 185 4.45 -2.49 3.06
N HIS A 186 5.74 -2.31 2.80
CA HIS A 186 6.69 -3.37 2.46
C HIS A 186 7.81 -3.41 3.52
N LEU A 187 7.96 -4.54 4.21
CA LEU A 187 8.94 -4.71 5.29
C LEU A 187 10.31 -5.18 4.79
N GLN A 188 11.26 -5.34 5.72
CA GLN A 188 12.61 -5.85 5.48
C GLN A 188 12.57 -7.27 4.88
N ALA A 189 13.20 -7.45 3.73
CA ALA A 189 13.39 -8.74 3.08
C ALA A 189 14.54 -9.55 3.73
N ASP A 190 14.52 -10.86 3.52
CA ASP A 190 15.68 -11.71 3.75
C ASP A 190 16.67 -11.57 2.59
N GLU A 191 17.96 -11.44 2.88
CA GLU A 191 19.02 -11.31 1.87
C GLU A 191 20.14 -12.31 2.16
N SER A 192 20.73 -12.91 1.11
CA SER A 192 21.58 -14.11 1.18
C SER A 192 22.77 -14.04 2.15
N ASP A 193 23.32 -12.84 2.36
CA ASP A 193 24.48 -12.60 3.23
C ASP A 193 24.11 -12.15 4.66
N THR A 194 22.81 -12.20 4.99
CA THR A 194 22.27 -11.77 6.29
C THR A 194 21.44 -12.89 6.92
N SER A 195 21.64 -13.13 8.22
CA SER A 195 20.83 -14.12 8.96
C SER A 195 19.36 -13.73 8.99
N THR A 196 18.46 -14.69 8.70
CA THR A 196 17.01 -14.54 8.86
C THR A 196 16.61 -14.07 10.27
N ASP A 197 17.34 -14.45 11.33
CA ASP A 197 17.04 -13.94 12.69
C ASP A 197 17.24 -12.42 12.80
N THR A 198 18.22 -11.87 12.06
CA THR A 198 18.50 -10.44 12.04
C THR A 198 17.40 -9.68 11.31
N THR A 199 17.05 -10.13 10.10
CA THR A 199 16.01 -9.50 9.28
C THR A 199 14.62 -9.68 9.91
N GLN A 200 14.33 -10.83 10.54
CA GLN A 200 13.13 -11.04 11.34
C GLN A 200 13.04 -10.03 12.50
N SER A 201 14.12 -9.83 13.26
CA SER A 201 14.17 -8.81 14.31
C SER A 201 13.88 -7.40 13.77
N THR A 202 14.44 -7.07 12.60
CA THR A 202 14.13 -5.81 11.90
C THR A 202 12.66 -5.70 11.53
N ARG A 203 12.04 -6.73 10.93
CA ARG A 203 10.60 -6.75 10.60
C ARG A 203 9.72 -6.52 11.83
N LEU A 204 10.04 -7.15 12.97
CA LEU A 204 9.31 -6.94 14.21
C LEU A 204 9.45 -5.49 14.73
N GLY A 205 10.63 -4.90 14.58
CA GLY A 205 10.87 -3.48 14.87
C GLY A 205 10.04 -2.55 13.98
N GLN A 206 9.97 -2.83 12.68
CA GLN A 206 9.17 -2.08 11.72
C GLN A 206 7.67 -2.18 12.02
N LEU A 207 7.16 -3.37 12.33
CA LEU A 207 5.76 -3.57 12.74
C LEU A 207 5.43 -2.81 14.04
N ALA A 208 6.36 -2.74 14.98
CA ALA A 208 6.21 -1.94 16.20
C ALA A 208 6.22 -0.42 15.90
N GLU A 209 7.04 0.03 14.94
CA GLU A 209 7.01 1.42 14.43
C GLU A 209 5.64 1.76 13.82
N ILE A 210 5.11 0.89 12.94
CA ILE A 210 3.77 1.05 12.34
C ILE A 210 2.72 1.21 13.43
N ARG A 211 2.71 0.30 14.41
CA ARG A 211 1.75 0.33 15.52
C ARG A 211 1.81 1.67 16.26
N ALA A 212 2.98 2.07 16.72
CA ALA A 212 3.15 3.30 17.49
C ALA A 212 2.77 4.54 16.68
N TRP A 213 3.17 4.59 15.41
CA TRP A 213 2.87 5.68 14.49
C TRP A 213 1.37 5.82 14.21
N VAL A 214 0.70 4.72 13.88
CA VAL A 214 -0.76 4.69 13.65
C VAL A 214 -1.51 5.07 14.92
N ASP A 215 -1.11 4.55 16.08
CA ASP A 215 -1.74 4.88 17.36
C ASP A 215 -1.67 6.38 17.67
N GLY A 216 -0.54 7.02 17.36
CA GLY A 216 -0.36 8.47 17.53
C GLY A 216 -1.20 9.33 16.59
N ILE A 217 -1.54 8.84 15.39
CA ILE A 217 -2.31 9.61 14.39
C ILE A 217 -3.81 9.33 14.50
N VAL A 218 -4.19 8.06 14.54
CA VAL A 218 -5.58 7.62 14.40
C VAL A 218 -6.29 7.55 15.75
N GLY A 219 -5.55 7.20 16.83
CA GLY A 219 -6.14 6.93 18.14
C GLY A 219 -7.25 5.87 18.04
N SER A 220 -8.45 6.21 18.49
CA SER A 220 -9.63 5.31 18.52
C SER A 220 -10.77 5.73 17.59
N ALA A 221 -10.53 6.63 16.62
CA ALA A 221 -11.61 7.26 15.85
C ALA A 221 -12.28 6.36 14.80
N ALA A 222 -11.56 5.37 14.26
CA ALA A 222 -12.01 4.51 13.18
C ALA A 222 -11.13 3.24 13.12
N PRO A 223 -11.59 2.15 12.46
CA PRO A 223 -10.75 0.98 12.23
C PRO A 223 -9.54 1.31 11.36
N VAL A 224 -8.45 0.58 11.58
CA VAL A 224 -7.23 0.66 10.77
C VAL A 224 -6.99 -0.71 10.15
N LEU A 225 -7.07 -0.77 8.84
CA LEU A 225 -6.72 -1.91 8.01
C LEU A 225 -5.23 -1.84 7.67
N ILE A 226 -4.59 -2.98 7.43
CA ILE A 226 -3.19 -3.06 7.02
C ILE A 226 -3.06 -4.09 5.90
N GLY A 227 -2.17 -3.84 4.94
CA GLY A 227 -1.74 -4.86 4.01
C GLY A 227 -0.45 -4.52 3.27
N GLY A 228 0.06 -5.50 2.53
CA GLY A 228 1.29 -5.44 1.76
C GLY A 228 2.18 -6.65 1.99
N ASP A 229 3.38 -6.60 1.42
CA ASP A 229 4.42 -7.61 1.62
C ASP A 229 5.11 -7.41 2.98
N LEU A 230 4.84 -8.33 3.91
CA LEU A 230 5.43 -8.27 5.24
C LEU A 230 6.76 -9.01 5.32
N ASN A 231 7.16 -9.77 4.28
CA ASN A 231 8.34 -10.63 4.32
C ASN A 231 8.37 -11.57 5.56
N VAL A 232 7.20 -11.86 6.12
CA VAL A 232 7.03 -12.76 7.27
C VAL A 232 6.66 -14.11 6.70
N GLU A 233 7.62 -15.03 6.66
CA GLU A 233 7.39 -16.40 6.22
C GLU A 233 6.32 -17.09 7.08
N TYR A 234 5.23 -17.56 6.47
CA TYR A 234 4.20 -18.31 7.18
C TYR A 234 4.62 -19.75 7.40
N PHE A 235 5.06 -20.46 6.35
CA PHE A 235 5.38 -21.88 6.37
C PHE A 235 6.82 -22.15 6.81
N HIS A 236 7.81 -21.49 6.22
CA HIS A 236 9.21 -21.65 6.62
C HIS A 236 9.49 -21.00 7.99
N GLY A 237 8.72 -19.97 8.35
CA GLY A 237 8.80 -19.30 9.64
C GLY A 237 8.10 -20.00 10.81
N GLN A 238 7.42 -21.14 10.59
CA GLN A 238 6.63 -21.82 11.65
C GLN A 238 7.46 -22.18 12.88
N SER A 239 8.66 -22.74 12.67
CA SER A 239 9.53 -23.18 13.78
C SER A 239 10.07 -22.01 14.61
N ARG A 240 10.19 -20.82 14.00
CA ARG A 240 10.63 -19.57 14.63
C ARG A 240 9.47 -18.76 15.23
N GLY A 241 8.23 -19.09 14.85
CA GLY A 241 7.02 -18.38 15.27
C GLY A 241 6.79 -17.05 14.58
N ASP A 242 7.37 -16.84 13.38
CA ASP A 242 7.38 -15.57 12.64
C ASP A 242 5.99 -14.91 12.57
N TYR A 243 5.00 -15.64 12.08
CA TYR A 243 3.62 -15.16 11.96
C TYR A 243 3.00 -14.72 13.30
N ALA A 244 3.20 -15.48 14.37
CA ALA A 244 2.69 -15.13 15.70
C ALA A 244 3.43 -13.90 16.26
N ASN A 245 4.73 -13.82 16.06
CA ASN A 245 5.55 -12.68 16.48
C ASN A 245 5.13 -11.40 15.74
N ALA A 246 4.85 -11.50 14.43
CA ALA A 246 4.40 -10.37 13.62
C ALA A 246 3.03 -9.82 14.10
N GLN A 247 2.05 -10.70 14.35
CA GLN A 247 0.76 -10.29 14.91
C GLN A 247 0.91 -9.58 16.27
N ASN A 248 1.80 -10.09 17.12
CA ASN A 248 2.10 -9.48 18.42
C ASN A 248 2.78 -8.11 18.27
N ALA A 249 3.76 -7.98 17.37
CA ALA A 249 4.52 -6.75 17.16
C ALA A 249 3.62 -5.61 16.65
N VAL A 250 2.79 -5.91 15.65
CA VAL A 250 1.84 -4.93 15.08
C VAL A 250 0.60 -4.72 15.95
N ASN A 251 0.38 -5.60 16.93
CA ASN A 251 -0.83 -5.66 17.75
C ASN A 251 -2.09 -5.70 16.89
N GLY A 252 -2.18 -6.68 16.00
CA GLY A 252 -3.23 -6.78 15.00
C GLY A 252 -3.66 -8.21 14.74
N VAL A 253 -4.63 -8.36 13.86
CA VAL A 253 -4.94 -9.62 13.20
C VAL A 253 -4.41 -9.51 11.78
N LEU A 254 -3.54 -10.42 11.40
CA LEU A 254 -3.00 -10.52 10.04
C LEU A 254 -3.62 -11.74 9.38
N GLY A 255 -4.20 -11.59 8.20
CA GLY A 255 -4.65 -12.70 7.37
C GLY A 255 -3.70 -12.91 6.20
N THR A 256 -3.58 -14.15 5.76
CA THR A 256 -2.84 -14.54 4.56
C THR A 256 -3.48 -15.83 4.01
N PRO A 257 -3.34 -16.18 2.72
CA PRO A 257 -4.01 -17.34 2.15
C PRO A 257 -3.78 -18.66 2.90
N ALA A 258 -2.61 -18.85 3.52
CA ALA A 258 -2.26 -20.00 4.35
C ALA A 258 -3.14 -20.19 5.59
N THR A 259 -3.89 -19.17 5.99
CA THR A 259 -4.88 -19.26 7.07
C THR A 259 -6.17 -19.99 6.63
N ASP A 260 -6.34 -20.23 5.34
CA ASP A 260 -7.38 -21.06 4.76
C ASP A 260 -6.83 -22.45 4.38
N PRO A 261 -7.25 -23.53 5.07
CA PRO A 261 -6.86 -24.89 4.68
C PRO A 261 -7.31 -25.30 3.27
N GLY A 262 -8.26 -24.57 2.67
CA GLY A 262 -8.74 -24.78 1.31
C GLY A 262 -7.89 -24.13 0.22
N GLN A 263 -6.93 -23.27 0.57
CA GLN A 263 -6.05 -22.62 -0.40
C GLN A 263 -4.93 -23.56 -0.83
N SER A 264 -4.61 -23.55 -2.13
CA SER A 264 -3.54 -24.37 -2.72
C SER A 264 -2.36 -23.58 -3.27
N LEU A 265 -2.50 -22.26 -3.41
CA LEU A 265 -1.44 -21.37 -3.89
C LEU A 265 -0.88 -20.52 -2.75
N ASN A 266 0.41 -20.27 -2.83
CA ASN A 266 1.11 -19.35 -1.94
C ASN A 266 1.21 -17.94 -2.55
N THR A 267 1.48 -16.93 -1.74
CA THR A 267 1.68 -15.57 -2.26
C THR A 267 2.97 -15.48 -3.06
N MET A 268 4.02 -16.21 -2.68
CA MET A 268 5.19 -16.45 -3.53
C MET A 268 5.26 -17.96 -3.84
N ASP A 269 4.88 -18.37 -5.05
CA ASP A 269 4.86 -19.79 -5.49
C ASP A 269 5.66 -19.96 -6.79
N CYS A 270 6.97 -20.15 -6.66
CA CYS A 270 7.86 -20.24 -7.82
C CYS A 270 7.57 -21.42 -8.76
N PRO A 271 7.24 -22.64 -8.29
CA PRO A 271 6.83 -23.69 -9.20
C PRO A 271 5.60 -23.35 -10.05
N ALA A 272 4.72 -22.47 -9.57
CA ALA A 272 3.56 -21.99 -10.32
C ALA A 272 3.88 -20.78 -11.23
N SER A 273 4.76 -19.86 -10.83
CA SER A 273 5.05 -18.61 -11.55
C SER A 273 6.36 -18.66 -12.35
N SER A 274 6.29 -18.45 -13.67
CA SER A 274 7.49 -18.33 -14.51
C SER A 274 8.35 -17.12 -14.17
N TRP A 275 7.73 -16.02 -13.71
CA TRP A 275 8.45 -14.83 -13.32
C TRP A 275 9.19 -15.03 -11.99
N CYS A 276 8.55 -15.69 -11.01
CA CYS A 276 9.24 -16.10 -9.79
C CYS A 276 10.43 -17.02 -10.08
N GLN A 277 10.31 -17.99 -11.01
CA GLN A 277 11.46 -18.82 -11.41
C GLN A 277 12.60 -18.04 -12.08
N TYR A 278 12.28 -16.92 -12.72
CA TYR A 278 13.25 -16.00 -13.29
C TYR A 278 13.96 -15.22 -12.15
N MET A 279 13.19 -14.59 -11.27
CA MET A 279 13.70 -13.80 -10.14
C MET A 279 14.51 -14.65 -9.16
N ALA A 280 14.14 -15.92 -8.93
CA ALA A 280 14.93 -16.88 -8.16
C ALA A 280 16.40 -16.99 -8.63
N GLY A 281 16.65 -16.83 -9.95
CA GLY A 281 17.99 -16.81 -10.49
C GLY A 281 18.71 -15.46 -10.34
N VAL A 282 17.95 -14.35 -10.36
CA VAL A 282 18.45 -12.98 -10.23
C VAL A 282 18.84 -12.67 -8.78
N GLU A 283 17.95 -13.01 -7.85
CA GLU A 283 18.05 -12.72 -6.41
C GLU A 283 18.60 -13.90 -5.60
N THR A 284 18.90 -15.02 -6.26
CA THR A 284 19.60 -16.17 -5.69
C THR A 284 18.86 -16.89 -4.55
N PHE A 285 17.57 -17.17 -4.74
CA PHE A 285 16.78 -18.04 -3.86
C PHE A 285 16.31 -19.32 -4.61
N PRO A 286 15.78 -20.34 -3.90
CA PRO A 286 15.38 -21.60 -4.54
C PRO A 286 14.27 -21.42 -5.59
N LYS A 287 14.40 -22.05 -6.77
CA LYS A 287 13.37 -22.03 -7.82
C LYS A 287 12.09 -22.79 -7.46
N ASP A 288 12.12 -23.54 -6.37
CA ASP A 288 10.99 -24.22 -5.77
C ASP A 288 10.50 -23.55 -4.47
N TYR A 289 10.95 -22.31 -4.21
CA TYR A 289 10.49 -21.53 -3.07
C TYR A 289 8.97 -21.33 -3.10
N ARG A 290 8.36 -21.51 -1.92
CA ARG A 290 6.92 -21.42 -1.68
C ARG A 290 6.67 -20.91 -0.28
N ASP A 291 6.13 -19.71 -0.14
CA ASP A 291 5.65 -19.21 1.14
C ASP A 291 4.62 -18.08 0.97
N ASP A 292 3.92 -17.79 2.05
CA ASP A 292 3.03 -16.66 2.17
C ASP A 292 3.75 -15.52 2.89
N LEU A 293 4.00 -14.45 2.14
CA LEU A 293 4.72 -13.25 2.55
C LEU A 293 3.82 -12.01 2.57
N ASP A 294 2.71 -12.06 1.82
CA ASP A 294 1.76 -10.97 1.66
C ASP A 294 0.55 -11.16 2.59
N TYR A 295 0.18 -10.08 3.27
CA TYR A 295 -0.85 -10.13 4.30
C TYR A 295 -1.86 -9.00 4.12
N ILE A 296 -3.10 -9.26 4.54
CA ILE A 296 -4.13 -8.24 4.75
C ILE A 296 -4.79 -8.48 6.10
N GLY A 297 -4.98 -7.41 6.87
CA GLY A 297 -5.41 -7.49 8.26
C GLY A 297 -5.94 -6.18 8.82
N TYR A 298 -6.00 -6.10 10.14
CA TYR A 298 -6.37 -4.89 10.86
C TYR A 298 -5.63 -4.75 12.18
N LEU A 299 -5.45 -3.51 12.63
CA LEU A 299 -4.71 -3.18 13.86
C LEU A 299 -5.65 -2.98 15.04
N ASN A 300 -5.25 -3.48 16.21
CA ASN A 300 -5.91 -3.27 17.48
C ASN A 300 -5.27 -2.09 18.22
N ALA A 301 -6.07 -1.37 19.00
CA ALA A 301 -5.59 -0.43 20.02
C ALA A 301 -6.69 -0.24 21.09
N PRO A 302 -6.35 0.15 22.33
CA PRO A 302 -7.35 0.41 23.37
C PRO A 302 -8.45 1.36 22.89
N GLY A 303 -9.69 0.88 22.87
CA GLY A 303 -10.86 1.65 22.46
C GLY A 303 -10.99 1.91 20.95
N ARG A 304 -10.06 1.44 20.10
CA ARG A 304 -10.19 1.55 18.64
C ARG A 304 -11.23 0.52 18.15
N PRO A 305 -12.24 0.93 17.36
CA PRO A 305 -13.14 -0.02 16.73
C PRO A 305 -12.38 -0.86 15.71
N VAL A 306 -12.69 -2.15 15.63
CA VAL A 306 -12.18 -3.06 14.59
C VAL A 306 -13.31 -3.37 13.60
N PRO A 307 -13.01 -3.81 12.36
CA PRO A 307 -14.05 -4.26 11.44
C PRO A 307 -14.95 -5.32 12.09
N ALA A 308 -16.26 -5.32 11.78
CA ALA A 308 -17.20 -6.32 12.27
C ALA A 308 -16.83 -7.75 11.80
N SER A 309 -16.26 -7.84 10.60
CA SER A 309 -15.65 -9.06 10.08
C SER A 309 -14.63 -8.73 8.99
N MET A 310 -13.74 -9.68 8.73
CA MET A 310 -12.83 -9.72 7.60
C MET A 310 -13.06 -11.04 6.87
N SER A 311 -13.18 -11.02 5.54
CA SER A 311 -13.19 -12.25 4.76
C SER A 311 -11.85 -12.98 4.90
N THR A 312 -11.84 -14.28 4.63
CA THR A 312 -10.59 -14.99 4.37
C THR A 312 -9.77 -14.25 3.30
N VAL A 313 -8.47 -14.11 3.54
CA VAL A 313 -7.54 -13.53 2.56
C VAL A 313 -7.32 -14.55 1.45
N LYS A 314 -7.46 -14.13 0.20
CA LYS A 314 -7.27 -15.00 -0.96
C LYS A 314 -6.04 -14.58 -1.74
N VAL A 315 -5.41 -15.55 -2.39
CA VAL A 315 -4.49 -15.29 -3.51
C VAL A 315 -5.31 -15.16 -4.78
N ASP A 316 -5.00 -14.12 -5.52
CA ASP A 316 -5.59 -13.84 -6.82
C ASP A 316 -4.68 -14.38 -7.93
N PHE A 317 -5.17 -15.42 -8.62
CA PHE A 317 -4.41 -16.16 -9.63
C PHE A 317 -5.02 -15.95 -11.02
N ASP A 318 -4.34 -15.15 -11.85
CA ASP A 318 -4.78 -14.73 -13.19
C ASP A 318 -3.83 -15.22 -14.30
N PRO A 319 -3.76 -16.54 -14.56
CA PRO A 319 -2.82 -17.09 -15.52
C PRO A 319 -3.21 -16.79 -16.96
N GLN A 320 -2.31 -17.13 -17.90
CA GLN A 320 -2.57 -16.97 -19.34
C GLN A 320 -3.86 -17.67 -19.79
N ALA A 321 -4.48 -17.12 -20.86
CA ALA A 321 -5.65 -17.74 -21.47
C ALA A 321 -5.39 -19.20 -21.87
N GLY A 322 -6.32 -20.08 -21.51
CA GLY A 322 -6.21 -21.52 -21.78
C GLY A 322 -5.31 -22.28 -20.80
N TRP A 323 -4.87 -21.65 -19.70
CA TRP A 323 -4.15 -22.33 -18.64
C TRP A 323 -4.95 -23.52 -18.07
N THR A 324 -4.23 -24.60 -17.76
CA THR A 324 -4.78 -25.78 -17.08
C THR A 324 -3.92 -26.16 -15.86
N PRO A 325 -4.51 -26.75 -14.80
CA PRO A 325 -3.76 -27.18 -13.62
C PRO A 325 -2.50 -27.98 -13.95
N GLY A 326 -1.38 -27.58 -13.33
CA GLY A 326 -0.05 -28.16 -13.57
C GLY A 326 0.79 -27.44 -14.63
N GLN A 327 0.22 -26.48 -15.36
CA GLN A 327 1.00 -25.57 -16.20
C GLN A 327 1.62 -24.44 -15.35
N VAL A 328 2.79 -23.97 -15.79
CA VAL A 328 3.39 -22.75 -15.26
C VAL A 328 2.59 -21.54 -15.78
N ASP A 329 2.33 -20.60 -14.88
CA ASP A 329 1.79 -19.29 -15.18
C ASP A 329 2.87 -18.42 -15.83
N THR A 330 2.59 -18.05 -17.09
CA THR A 330 3.42 -17.21 -17.94
C THR A 330 2.89 -15.78 -18.07
N ASN A 331 1.78 -15.50 -17.41
CA ASN A 331 1.14 -14.19 -17.35
C ASN A 331 1.42 -13.44 -16.05
N ALA A 332 1.83 -14.14 -14.97
CA ALA A 332 2.29 -13.52 -13.72
C ALA A 332 3.32 -12.39 -13.99
N PRO A 333 3.00 -11.13 -13.69
CA PRO A 333 3.89 -10.00 -13.95
C PRO A 333 4.77 -9.64 -12.75
N SER A 334 4.73 -10.44 -11.70
CA SER A 334 5.57 -10.36 -10.51
C SER A 334 5.83 -11.80 -10.02
N ASP A 335 6.85 -11.95 -9.20
CA ASP A 335 7.20 -13.15 -8.49
C ASP A 335 6.27 -13.42 -7.29
N HIS A 336 5.55 -12.39 -6.84
CA HIS A 336 4.43 -12.47 -5.93
C HIS A 336 3.09 -12.54 -6.68
N TYR A 337 2.12 -13.21 -6.06
CA TYR A 337 0.71 -13.17 -6.41
C TYR A 337 -0.01 -12.16 -5.50
N PRO A 338 -0.95 -11.37 -6.05
CA PRO A 338 -1.72 -10.45 -5.25
C PRO A 338 -2.61 -11.17 -4.24
N VAL A 339 -2.95 -10.45 -3.17
CA VAL A 339 -3.91 -10.89 -2.16
C VAL A 339 -5.07 -9.91 -1.99
N GLU A 340 -6.26 -10.44 -1.71
CA GLU A 340 -7.46 -9.64 -1.45
C GLU A 340 -8.21 -10.06 -0.19
N ALA A 341 -8.85 -9.08 0.46
CA ALA A 341 -9.88 -9.32 1.47
C ALA A 341 -10.91 -8.20 1.52
N THR A 342 -12.12 -8.54 1.98
CA THR A 342 -13.20 -7.59 2.21
C THR A 342 -13.48 -7.45 3.70
N PHE A 343 -13.50 -6.21 4.16
CA PHE A 343 -13.84 -5.83 5.52
C PHE A 343 -15.27 -5.36 5.61
N GLN A 344 -15.94 -5.73 6.69
CA GLN A 344 -17.27 -5.23 7.04
C GLN A 344 -17.08 -4.13 8.09
N LEU A 345 -17.31 -2.87 7.71
CA LEU A 345 -17.10 -1.71 8.59
C LEU A 345 -18.33 -1.47 9.47
N ASN A 346 -18.08 -1.06 10.72
CA ASN A 346 -19.13 -0.64 11.65
C ASN A 346 -19.72 0.73 11.31
#